data_AF-A0A068QNL3-F1
#
_entry.id   AF-A0A068QNL3-F1
#
_cell.length_a   1.000
_cell.length_b   1.000
_cell.length_c   1.000
_cell.angle_alpha   90.00
_cell.angle_beta   90.00
_cell.angle_gamma   90.00
#
_symmetry.space_group_name_H-M   'P 1'
#
loop_
_entity.id
_entity.type
_entity.pdbx_description
1 polymer ?
#
loop_
_entity_poly.entity_id
_entity_poly.type
_entity_poly.pdbx_seq_one_letter_code
_entity_poly.pdbx_strand_id
1 'polypeptide(L)'
;MKKDWYSAKELIGLAGLPSSPQGVNLMARREGWEQRRKRGVQGKALEYNVNSLPEEVLNLLTVSESSVEYYRNKRQDPFMIWVEAYYQLSKSERERMVKFILRKGLASLVQYVGIQDIDNKESAPD
;
A
#
# COMPACT_ATOMS: atom_id res chain seq x y z
N MET A 1 -0.17 -10.80 -10.89
CA MET A 1 -1.44 -11.52 -11.15
C MET A 1 -2.34 -11.28 -9.95
N LYS A 2 -3.61 -10.89 -10.17
CA LYS A 2 -4.59 -10.69 -9.08
C LYS A 2 -4.92 -12.02 -8.42
N LYS A 3 -5.10 -12.03 -7.10
CA LYS A 3 -5.52 -13.23 -6.37
C LYS A 3 -7.05 -13.28 -6.35
N ASP A 4 -7.63 -14.29 -7.00
CA ASP A 4 -9.10 -14.37 -7.12
C ASP A 4 -9.79 -15.14 -5.98
N TRP A 5 -9.02 -15.86 -5.15
CA TRP A 5 -9.58 -16.79 -4.15
C TRP A 5 -8.92 -16.62 -2.78
N TYR A 6 -9.74 -16.39 -1.75
CA TYR A 6 -9.29 -16.10 -0.39
C TYR A 6 -9.83 -17.13 0.60
N SER A 7 -9.00 -17.56 1.55
CA SER A 7 -9.44 -18.44 2.63
C SER A 7 -10.13 -17.65 3.73
N ALA A 8 -10.99 -18.32 4.53
CA ALA A 8 -11.64 -17.68 5.68
C ALA A 8 -10.65 -17.02 6.66
N LYS A 9 -9.44 -17.59 6.81
CA LYS A 9 -8.38 -17.04 7.66
C LYS A 9 -7.83 -15.71 7.14
N GLU A 10 -7.88 -15.47 5.84
CA GLU A 10 -7.38 -14.24 5.21
C GLU A 10 -8.43 -13.12 5.24
N LEU A 11 -9.69 -13.47 5.49
CA LEU A 11 -10.82 -12.54 5.49
C LEU A 11 -11.23 -12.08 6.89
N ILE A 12 -10.72 -12.71 7.95
CA ILE A 12 -11.13 -12.36 9.32
C ILE A 12 -10.86 -10.87 9.62
N GLY A 13 -11.86 -10.20 10.20
CA GLY A 13 -11.73 -8.81 10.66
C GLY A 13 -11.62 -7.74 9.57
N LEU A 14 -11.66 -8.09 8.27
CA LEU A 14 -11.71 -7.10 7.19
C LEU A 14 -13.09 -6.47 7.10
N ALA A 15 -13.19 -5.14 7.01
CA ALA A 15 -14.47 -4.43 6.81
C ALA A 15 -15.64 -4.98 7.67
N GLY A 16 -15.41 -5.19 8.96
CA GLY A 16 -16.47 -5.69 9.86
C GLY A 16 -16.81 -7.19 9.70
N LEU A 17 -16.05 -7.94 8.90
CA LEU A 17 -16.14 -9.40 8.87
C LEU A 17 -15.84 -10.01 10.25
N PRO A 18 -16.43 -11.18 10.57
CA PRO A 18 -16.18 -11.85 11.84
C PRO A 18 -14.70 -12.07 12.12
N SER A 19 -14.32 -12.01 13.40
CA SER A 19 -12.94 -12.19 13.86
C SER A 19 -12.47 -13.65 13.90
N SER A 20 -13.34 -14.60 13.52
CA SER A 20 -13.03 -16.03 13.50
C SER A 20 -13.33 -16.65 12.13
N PRO A 21 -12.54 -17.64 11.67
CA PRO A 21 -12.82 -18.34 10.42
C PRO A 21 -14.20 -19.02 10.40
N GLN A 22 -14.67 -19.49 11.55
CA GLN A 22 -16.01 -20.09 11.69
C GLN A 22 -17.10 -19.05 11.43
N GLY A 23 -16.96 -17.84 11.96
CA GLY A 23 -17.89 -16.74 11.72
C GLY A 23 -17.93 -16.34 10.25
N VAL A 24 -16.75 -16.22 9.61
CA VAL A 24 -16.66 -15.95 8.16
C VAL A 24 -17.33 -17.06 7.35
N ASN A 25 -17.10 -18.33 7.68
CA ASN A 25 -17.76 -19.45 6.98
C ASN A 25 -19.29 -19.44 7.15
N LEU A 26 -19.80 -19.05 8.32
CA LEU A 26 -21.24 -18.93 8.56
C LEU A 26 -21.83 -17.79 7.72
N MET A 27 -21.17 -16.64 7.71
CA MET A 27 -21.56 -15.49 6.88
C MET A 27 -21.55 -15.83 5.40
N ALA A 28 -20.48 -16.46 4.91
CA ALA A 28 -20.35 -16.89 3.51
C ALA A 28 -21.49 -17.84 3.09
N ARG A 29 -21.94 -18.73 3.97
CA ARG A 29 -23.11 -19.59 3.71
C ARG A 29 -24.42 -18.81 3.72
N ARG A 30 -24.58 -17.87 4.66
CA ARG A 30 -25.78 -17.02 4.77
C ARG A 30 -25.95 -16.12 3.55
N GLU A 31 -24.85 -15.60 3.04
CA GLU A 31 -24.81 -14.63 1.94
C GLU A 31 -24.53 -15.27 0.58
N GLY A 32 -24.32 -16.58 0.52
CA GLY A 32 -24.18 -17.32 -0.73
C GLY A 32 -22.89 -17.03 -1.50
N TRP A 33 -21.78 -16.80 -0.81
CA TRP A 33 -20.50 -16.52 -1.47
C TRP A 33 -20.05 -17.71 -2.33
N GLU A 34 -19.42 -17.41 -3.47
CA GLU A 34 -18.90 -18.43 -4.38
C GLU A 34 -17.69 -19.11 -3.72
N GLN A 35 -17.76 -20.43 -3.57
CA GLN A 35 -16.78 -21.20 -2.82
C GLN A 35 -16.19 -22.36 -3.63
N ARG A 36 -14.91 -22.66 -3.39
CA ARG A 36 -14.24 -23.85 -3.92
C ARG A 36 -13.43 -24.57 -2.86
N ARG A 37 -13.09 -25.83 -3.12
CA ARG A 37 -12.10 -26.56 -2.32
C ARG A 37 -10.70 -26.04 -2.61
N LYS A 38 -9.93 -25.79 -1.56
CA LYS A 38 -8.53 -25.40 -1.67
C LYS A 38 -7.73 -26.55 -2.29
N ARG A 39 -6.97 -26.25 -3.35
CA ARG A 39 -6.15 -27.24 -4.05
C ARG A 39 -4.88 -27.56 -3.24
N GLY A 40 -4.45 -28.82 -3.26
CA GLY A 40 -3.16 -29.23 -2.71
C GLY A 40 -3.08 -29.32 -1.18
N VAL A 41 -4.21 -29.39 -0.46
CA VAL A 41 -4.23 -29.49 1.00
C VAL A 41 -5.01 -30.73 1.43
N GLN A 42 -4.46 -31.47 2.41
CA GLN A 42 -5.13 -32.60 3.02
C GLN A 42 -6.26 -32.09 3.95
N GLY A 43 -7.47 -31.94 3.42
CA GLY A 43 -8.65 -31.53 4.21
C GLY A 43 -9.75 -30.85 3.40
N LYS A 44 -10.90 -30.56 4.06
CA LYS A 44 -12.04 -29.83 3.50
C LYS A 44 -11.87 -28.31 3.61
N ALA A 45 -10.68 -27.79 3.31
CA ALA A 45 -10.44 -26.35 3.32
C ALA A 45 -11.17 -25.67 2.15
N LEU A 46 -11.87 -24.57 2.44
CA LEU A 46 -12.62 -23.78 1.46
C LEU A 46 -11.94 -22.44 1.20
N GLU A 47 -12.09 -21.96 -0.02
CA GLU A 47 -11.73 -20.61 -0.46
C GLU A 47 -12.94 -19.95 -1.12
N TYR A 48 -13.01 -18.63 -1.05
CA TYR A 48 -14.11 -17.80 -1.56
C TYR A 48 -13.63 -16.88 -2.67
N ASN A 49 -14.44 -16.74 -3.73
CA ASN A 49 -14.11 -15.88 -4.87
C ASN A 49 -14.22 -14.41 -4.47
N VAL A 50 -13.20 -13.62 -4.82
CA VAL A 50 -13.13 -12.19 -4.53
C VAL A 50 -14.35 -11.40 -5.02
N ASN A 51 -14.95 -11.79 -6.14
CA ASN A 51 -16.11 -11.12 -6.73
C ASN A 51 -17.43 -11.42 -6.02
N SER A 52 -17.44 -12.40 -5.11
CA SER A 52 -18.61 -12.77 -4.31
C SER A 52 -18.57 -12.22 -2.88
N LEU A 53 -17.51 -11.49 -2.54
CA LEU A 53 -17.34 -10.86 -1.23
C LEU A 53 -18.14 -9.54 -1.15
N PRO A 54 -18.45 -9.06 0.07
CA PRO A 54 -19.02 -7.74 0.27
C PRO A 54 -18.17 -6.64 -0.38
N GLU A 55 -18.81 -5.61 -0.92
CA GLU A 55 -18.13 -4.51 -1.62
C GLU A 55 -17.06 -3.83 -0.76
N GLU A 56 -17.32 -3.65 0.53
CA GLU A 56 -16.36 -3.07 1.48
C GLU A 56 -15.09 -3.93 1.62
N VAL A 57 -15.25 -5.26 1.60
CA VAL A 57 -14.13 -6.22 1.65
C VAL A 57 -13.37 -6.19 0.32
N LEU A 58 -14.07 -6.16 -0.81
CA LEU A 58 -13.48 -6.05 -2.14
C LEU A 58 -12.67 -4.76 -2.30
N ASN A 59 -13.19 -3.63 -1.82
CA ASN A 59 -12.51 -2.33 -1.84
C ASN A 59 -11.22 -2.38 -1.03
N LEU A 60 -11.24 -2.96 0.18
CA LEU A 60 -10.04 -3.14 0.99
C LEU A 60 -9.02 -4.07 0.34
N LEU A 61 -9.46 -5.19 -0.22
CA LEU A 61 -8.57 -6.15 -0.89
C LEU A 61 -7.92 -5.51 -2.12
N THR A 62 -8.69 -4.75 -2.91
CA THR A 62 -8.20 -3.99 -4.07
C THR A 62 -7.21 -2.91 -3.65
N VAL A 63 -7.51 -2.13 -2.60
CA VAL A 63 -6.60 -1.12 -2.06
C VAL A 63 -5.35 -1.76 -1.45
N SER A 64 -5.44 -2.95 -0.86
CA SER A 64 -4.28 -3.66 -0.29
C SER A 64 -3.34 -4.21 -1.38
N GLU A 65 -3.87 -4.74 -2.48
CA GLU A 65 -3.05 -5.18 -3.63
C GLU A 65 -2.49 -3.97 -4.39
N SER A 66 -3.29 -2.92 -4.56
CA SER A 66 -2.85 -1.66 -5.14
C SER A 66 -1.77 -1.04 -4.28
N SER A 67 -1.91 -1.05 -2.95
CA SER A 67 -0.97 -0.43 -2.03
C SER A 67 0.34 -1.21 -1.89
N VAL A 68 0.35 -2.55 -1.93
CA VAL A 68 1.64 -3.28 -1.89
C VAL A 68 2.45 -3.07 -3.18
N GLU A 69 1.81 -3.06 -4.35
CA GLU A 69 2.50 -2.79 -5.62
C GLU A 69 2.81 -1.28 -5.78
N TYR A 70 1.93 -0.40 -5.30
CA TYR A 70 2.12 1.06 -5.22
C TYR A 70 3.23 1.45 -4.26
N TYR A 71 3.29 0.88 -3.05
CA TYR A 71 4.37 1.12 -2.08
C TYR A 71 5.67 0.45 -2.50
N ARG A 72 5.63 -0.72 -3.14
CA ARG A 72 6.84 -1.37 -3.69
C ARG A 72 7.45 -0.54 -4.83
N ASN A 73 6.63 0.00 -5.73
CA ASN A 73 7.09 0.82 -6.85
C ASN A 73 7.39 2.28 -6.46
N LYS A 74 6.64 2.90 -5.53
CA LYS A 74 6.90 4.26 -5.03
C LYS A 74 7.89 4.38 -3.89
N ARG A 75 8.39 3.29 -3.31
CA ARG A 75 9.62 3.40 -2.48
C ARG A 75 10.84 3.85 -3.28
N GLN A 76 10.73 3.91 -4.61
CA GLN A 76 11.69 4.55 -5.51
C GLN A 76 11.25 5.96 -5.95
N ASP A 77 10.04 6.41 -5.62
CA ASP A 77 9.53 7.75 -5.92
C ASP A 77 10.10 8.73 -4.88
N PRO A 78 10.96 9.68 -5.28
CA PRO A 78 11.59 10.61 -4.36
C PRO A 78 10.58 11.41 -3.51
N PHE A 79 9.40 11.72 -4.05
CA PHE A 79 8.36 12.45 -3.32
C PHE A 79 7.80 11.64 -2.16
N MET A 80 7.57 10.33 -2.36
CA MET A 80 7.06 9.48 -1.28
C MET A 80 8.08 9.26 -0.16
N ILE A 81 9.38 9.17 -0.49
CA ILE A 81 10.45 9.11 0.50
C ILE A 81 10.45 10.37 1.38
N TRP A 82 10.27 11.55 0.79
CA TRP A 82 10.16 12.81 1.53
C TRP A 82 8.91 12.88 2.41
N VAL A 83 7.76 12.39 1.93
CA VAL A 83 6.52 12.33 2.71
C VAL A 83 6.67 11.41 3.91
N GLU A 84 7.26 10.22 3.74
CA GLU A 84 7.54 9.30 4.85
C GLU A 84 8.53 9.91 5.86
N ALA A 85 9.62 10.50 5.38
CA ALA A 85 10.59 11.18 6.23
C ALA A 85 9.93 12.30 7.05
N TYR A 86 9.06 13.11 6.44
CA TYR A 86 8.31 14.15 7.14
C TYR A 86 7.44 13.57 8.27
N TYR A 87 6.75 12.45 8.05
CA TYR A 87 5.91 11.84 9.08
C TYR A 87 6.70 11.20 10.22
N GLN A 88 7.95 10.81 10.00
CA GLN A 88 8.84 10.28 11.05
C GLN A 88 9.41 11.37 11.96
N LEU A 89 9.44 12.63 11.52
CA LEU A 89 9.86 13.75 12.35
C LEU A 89 8.87 14.02 13.48
N SER A 90 9.38 14.33 14.67
CA SER A 90 8.61 14.91 15.77
C SER A 90 8.08 16.30 15.40
N LYS A 91 7.08 16.78 16.15
CA LYS A 91 6.50 18.11 15.91
C LYS A 91 7.56 19.23 15.91
N SER A 92 8.50 19.20 16.86
CA SER A 92 9.56 20.21 16.98
C SER A 92 10.60 20.12 15.84
N GLU A 93 10.85 18.93 15.30
CA GLU A 93 11.71 18.74 14.13
C GLU A 93 11.03 19.23 12.85
N ARG A 94 9.74 18.93 12.65
CA ARG A 94 8.97 19.45 11.51
C ARG A 94 8.93 20.98 11.50
N GLU A 95 8.66 21.60 12.64
CA GLU A 95 8.64 23.06 12.75
C GLU A 95 10.01 23.70 12.42
N ARG A 96 11.10 23.07 12.87
CA ARG A 96 12.46 23.53 12.53
C ARG A 96 12.78 23.35 11.05
N MET A 97 12.39 22.22 10.46
CA MET A 97 12.58 21.94 9.04
C MET A 97 11.82 22.92 8.15
N VAL A 98 10.54 23.17 8.45
CA VAL A 98 9.71 24.14 7.70
C VAL A 98 10.28 25.56 7.82
N LYS A 99 10.66 25.99 9.04
CA LYS A 99 11.31 27.30 9.24
C LYS A 99 12.62 27.41 8.47
N PHE A 100 13.41 26.35 8.41
CA PHE A 100 14.65 26.31 7.65
C PHE A 100 14.38 26.44 6.15
N ILE A 101 13.46 25.65 5.60
CA ILE A 101 13.06 25.71 4.18
C ILE A 101 12.53 27.10 3.83
N LEU A 102 11.69 27.72 4.67
CA LEU A 102 11.14 29.06 4.42
C LEU A 102 12.21 30.16 4.54
N ARG A 103 13.17 30.02 5.47
CA ARG A 103 14.19 31.04 5.72
C ARG A 103 15.36 30.98 4.74
N LYS A 104 15.71 29.78 4.26
CA LYS A 104 16.83 29.56 3.33
C LYS A 104 16.36 29.31 1.89
N GLY A 105 15.12 28.88 1.69
CA GLY A 105 14.60 28.51 0.38
C GLY A 105 15.12 27.14 -0.09
N LEU A 106 14.41 26.54 -1.06
CA LEU A 106 14.77 25.24 -1.64
C LEU A 106 16.08 25.29 -2.43
N ALA A 107 16.34 26.37 -3.17
CA ALA A 107 17.56 26.53 -3.97
C ALA A 107 18.84 26.49 -3.11
N SER A 108 18.86 27.18 -1.97
CA SER A 108 20.00 27.11 -1.05
C SER A 108 20.10 25.75 -0.35
N LEU A 109 18.98 25.05 -0.19
CA LEU A 109 18.94 23.68 0.34
C LEU A 109 19.63 22.71 -0.62
N VAL A 110 19.30 22.78 -1.91
CA VAL A 110 19.92 22.00 -3.00
C VAL A 110 21.44 22.23 -3.03
N GLN A 111 21.88 23.48 -2.95
CA GLN A 111 23.31 23.81 -2.85
C GLN A 111 23.97 23.22 -1.58
N TYR A 112 23.27 23.30 -0.44
CA TYR A 112 23.79 22.80 0.84
C TYR A 112 23.97 21.28 0.87
N VAL A 113 23.08 20.54 0.19
CA VAL A 113 23.19 19.07 0.06
C VAL A 113 24.15 18.64 -1.06
N GLY A 114 24.81 19.58 -1.74
CA GLY A 114 25.81 19.30 -2.76
C GLY A 114 25.25 18.71 -4.06
N ILE A 115 23.94 18.86 -4.33
CA ILE A 115 23.35 18.44 -5.60
C ILE A 115 23.63 19.56 -6.62
N GLN A 116 24.67 19.39 -7.44
CA GLN A 116 24.90 20.20 -8.64
C GLN A 116 24.17 19.54 -9.80
N ASP A 117 23.47 20.32 -10.62
CA ASP A 117 22.82 19.84 -11.84
C ASP A 117 23.85 19.14 -12.74
N ILE A 118 23.81 17.80 -12.76
CA ILE A 118 24.50 17.00 -13.75
C ILE A 118 23.62 17.07 -14.99
N ASP A 119 23.93 18.01 -15.88
CA ASP A 119 23.71 17.97 -17.34
C ASP A 119 23.44 19.38 -17.88
N ASN A 120 24.54 20.11 -18.07
CA ASN A 120 24.62 21.18 -19.05
C ASN A 120 25.87 20.96 -19.90
N LYS A 121 25.92 19.81 -20.60
CA LYS A 121 26.84 19.54 -21.71
C LYS A 121 26.21 18.56 -22.71
N GLU A 122 25.12 18.97 -23.37
CA GLU A 122 24.99 18.64 -24.80
C GLU A 122 25.66 19.78 -25.58
N SER A 123 26.98 19.65 -25.68
CA SER A 123 27.76 20.33 -26.69
C SER A 123 27.45 19.70 -28.06
N ALA A 124 26.79 20.46 -28.92
CA ALA A 124 26.99 20.41 -30.35
C ALA A 124 27.16 21.87 -30.84
N PRO A 125 27.87 22.15 -31.95
CA PRO A 125 28.45 21.23 -32.92
C PRO A 125 29.96 21.46 -33.18
N ASP A 126 30.61 20.49 -33.82
CA ASP A 126 31.67 20.72 -34.82
C ASP A 126 31.20 20.08 -36.14
#